data_AF-A0AAN6XTN0-F1
#
_entry.id   AF-A0AAN6XTN0-F1
#
_cell.length_a   1.000
_cell.length_b   1.000
_cell.length_c   1.000
_cell.angle_alpha   90.00
_cell.angle_beta   90.00
_cell.angle_gamma   90.00
#
_symmetry.space_group_name_H-M   'P 1'
#
loop_
_entity.id
_entity.type
_entity.pdbx_description
1 polymer ?
#
loop_
_entity_poly.entity_id
_entity_poly.type
_entity_poly.pdbx_seq_one_letter_code
_entity_poly.pdbx_strand_id
1 'polypeptide(L)' 'KLGTKKDHVALLFSITNIDVNILIGKGDLSDIGVARKISWALKRKTFGVEDMAYCLLGLFDVNIPLI' A
#
# COMPACT_ATOMS: atom_id res chain seq x y z
N LYS A 1 2.60 8.22 -24.75
CA LYS A 1 3.58 7.54 -23.85
C LYS A 1 3.07 7.74 -22.43
N LEU A 2 2.78 6.68 -21.66
CA LEU A 2 2.03 6.74 -20.38
C LEU A 2 2.91 7.03 -19.13
N GLY A 3 4.15 7.50 -19.30
CA GLY A 3 5.09 7.75 -18.19
C GLY A 3 5.77 6.48 -17.64
N THR A 4 6.60 6.65 -16.62
CA THR A 4 7.24 5.57 -15.84
C THR A 4 6.78 5.59 -14.38
N LYS A 5 7.10 4.53 -13.65
CA LYS A 5 6.83 4.44 -12.20
C LYS A 5 7.35 5.64 -11.40
N LYS A 6 8.52 6.19 -11.79
CA LYS A 6 9.12 7.35 -11.14
C LYS A 6 8.35 8.64 -11.44
N ASP A 7 7.83 8.79 -12.66
CA ASP A 7 7.04 9.95 -13.07
C ASP A 7 5.74 10.07 -12.26
N HIS A 8 5.22 8.94 -11.75
CA HIS A 8 3.94 8.91 -11.04
C HIS A 8 4.09 8.85 -9.52
N VAL A 9 5.32 8.79 -9.00
CA VAL A 9 5.52 8.57 -7.57
C VAL A 9 4.96 9.70 -6.72
N ALA A 10 5.07 10.94 -7.19
CA ALA A 10 4.55 12.11 -6.49
C ALA A 10 3.01 12.09 -6.42
N LEU A 11 2.36 11.68 -7.52
CA LEU A 11 0.91 11.53 -7.58
C LEU A 11 0.44 10.37 -6.69
N LEU A 12 1.14 9.24 -6.73
CA LEU A 12 0.82 8.10 -5.87
C LEU A 12 0.99 8.43 -4.39
N PHE A 13 2.06 9.14 -4.02
CA PHE A 13 2.26 9.63 -2.66
C PHE A 13 1.12 10.57 -2.23
N SER A 14 0.71 11.51 -3.08
CA SER A 14 -0.36 12.45 -2.71
C SER A 14 -1.71 11.77 -2.50
N ILE A 15 -2.01 10.72 -3.26
CA ILE A 15 -3.27 9.96 -3.16
C ILE A 15 -3.24 8.95 -2.01
N THR A 16 -2.16 8.18 -1.89
CA THR A 16 -2.09 7.00 -1.00
C THR A 16 -1.39 7.27 0.33
N ASN A 17 -0.61 8.34 0.42
CA ASN A 17 0.28 8.66 1.53
C ASN A 17 1.35 7.57 1.84
N ILE A 18 1.57 6.63 0.91
CA ILE A 18 2.64 5.63 1.01
C ILE A 18 3.96 6.30 0.71
N ASP A 19 4.95 6.10 1.58
CA ASP A 19 6.26 6.72 1.45
C ASP A 19 6.91 6.47 0.08
N VAL A 20 7.53 7.50 -0.48
CA VAL A 20 8.14 7.45 -1.82
C VAL A 20 9.17 6.32 -1.92
N ASN A 21 9.95 6.07 -0.85
CA ASN A 21 10.93 4.98 -0.81
C ASN A 21 10.29 3.60 -0.95
N ILE A 22 9.12 3.39 -0.35
CA ILE A 22 8.33 2.17 -0.51
C ILE A 22 7.79 2.10 -1.95
N LEU A 23 7.22 3.20 -2.46
CA LEU A 23 6.68 3.24 -3.83
C LEU A 23 7.75 2.94 -4.89
N ILE A 24 8.99 3.40 -4.74
CA ILE A 24 10.08 3.09 -5.69
C ILE A 24 10.79 1.76 -5.42
N GLY A 25 10.41 1.01 -4.37
CA GLY A 25 11.02 -0.28 -4.01
C GLY A 25 12.42 -0.16 -3.39
N LYS A 26 12.73 0.96 -2.74
CA LYS A 26 13.99 1.17 -1.99
C LYS A 26 13.85 0.97 -0.48
N GLY A 27 12.64 0.79 0.03
CA GLY A 27 12.38 0.48 1.44
C GLY A 27 11.57 -0.81 1.58
N ASP A 28 11.69 -1.44 2.74
CA ASP A 28 10.96 -2.66 3.07
C ASP A 28 9.68 -2.34 3.86
N LEU A 29 8.62 -3.12 3.64
CA LEU A 29 7.37 -2.94 4.38
C LEU A 29 7.54 -3.33 5.86
N SER A 30 8.45 -4.24 6.20
CA SER A 30 8.70 -4.71 7.56
C SER A 30 9.26 -3.62 8.46
N ASP A 31 9.99 -2.65 7.89
CA ASP A 31 10.53 -1.48 8.61
C ASP A 31 9.44 -0.45 8.98
N ILE A 32 8.24 -0.59 8.41
CA ILE A 32 7.16 0.37 8.60
C ILE A 32 6.23 -0.08 9.73
N GLY A 33 6.09 0.77 10.74
CA GLY A 33 5.21 0.52 11.87
C GLY A 33 3.73 0.31 11.48
N VAL A 34 3.03 -0.50 12.26
CA VAL A 34 1.63 -0.88 12.03
C VAL A 34 0.71 0.32 11.83
N ALA A 35 0.80 1.34 12.71
CA ALA A 35 -0.05 2.52 12.61
C ALA A 35 0.14 3.28 11.29
N ARG A 36 1.37 3.34 10.76
CA ARG A 36 1.69 3.96 9.47
C ARG A 36 1.07 3.17 8.31
N LYS A 37 1.18 1.83 8.34
CA LYS A 37 0.50 0.95 7.37
C LYS A 37 -1.01 1.15 7.41
N ILE A 38 -1.62 1.14 8.59
CA ILE A 38 -3.06 1.42 8.75
C ILE A 38 -3.41 2.77 8.12
N SER A 39 -2.61 3.82 8.37
CA SER A 39 -2.87 5.15 7.81
C SER A 39 -2.97 5.19 6.28
N TRP A 40 -2.26 4.31 5.57
CA TRP A 40 -2.33 4.18 4.11
C TRP A 40 -3.61 3.50 3.61
N ALA A 41 -4.23 2.68 4.46
CA ALA A 41 -5.48 1.99 4.17
C ALA A 41 -6.72 2.80 4.58
N LEU A 42 -6.61 3.67 5.59
CA LEU A 42 -7.76 4.41 6.17
C LEU A 42 -8.59 5.21 5.15
N LYS A 43 -7.95 5.75 4.11
CA LYS A 43 -8.65 6.56 3.10
C LYS A 43 -9.12 5.76 1.89
N ARG A 44 -8.87 4.45 1.84
CA ARG A 44 -9.28 3.60 0.72
C ARG A 44 -10.77 3.29 0.82
N LYS A 45 -11.44 3.34 -0.33
CA LYS A 45 -12.83 2.90 -0.47
C LYS A 45 -12.83 1.54 -1.16
N THR A 46 -13.23 0.51 -0.45
CA THR A 46 -13.37 -0.86 -0.96
C THR A 46 -14.84 -1.19 -1.17
N PHE A 47 -15.13 -2.21 -1.99
CA PHE A 47 -16.52 -2.60 -2.29
C PHE A 47 -17.13 -3.40 -1.13
N GLY A 48 -16.30 -4.19 -0.43
CA GLY A 48 -16.69 -4.88 0.80
C GLY A 48 -15.59 -4.93 1.87
N VAL A 49 -15.91 -5.60 2.98
CA VAL A 49 -14.97 -5.87 4.08
C VAL A 49 -13.88 -6.87 3.66
N GLU A 50 -14.19 -7.76 2.72
CA GLU A 50 -13.25 -8.75 2.18
C GLU A 50 -12.15 -8.07 1.34
N ASP A 51 -12.52 -7.14 0.47
CA ASP A 51 -11.56 -6.32 -0.28
C ASP A 51 -10.65 -5.49 0.64
N MET A 52 -11.19 -4.98 1.76
CA MET A 52 -10.39 -4.31 2.78
C MET A 52 -9.44 -5.30 3.44
N ALA A 53 -9.92 -6.49 3.78
CA ALA A 53 -9.08 -7.55 4.33
C ALA A 53 -7.93 -7.89 3.37
N TYR A 54 -8.20 -8.14 2.08
CA TYR A 54 -7.14 -8.38 1.08
C TYR A 54 -6.15 -7.22 0.96
N CYS A 55 -6.63 -5.97 1.00
CA CYS A 55 -5.75 -4.80 1.03
C CYS A 55 -4.79 -4.82 2.23
N LEU A 56 -5.30 -5.18 3.41
CA LEU A 56 -4.50 -5.25 4.63
C LEU A 56 -3.56 -6.45 4.61
N LEU A 57 -4.00 -7.61 4.14
CA LEU A 57 -3.17 -8.81 4.04
C LEU A 57 -1.88 -8.52 3.28
N GLY A 58 -1.96 -7.91 2.09
CA GLY A 58 -0.77 -7.53 1.32
C GLY A 58 0.09 -6.45 2.00
N LEU A 59 -0.51 -5.55 2.77
CA LEU A 59 0.22 -4.46 3.44
C LEU A 59 0.97 -4.94 4.69
N PHE A 60 0.43 -5.96 5.34
CA PHE A 60 0.99 -6.59 6.52
C PHE A 60 1.78 -7.88 6.21
N ASP A 61 1.92 -8.22 4.92
CA ASP A 61 2.58 -9.44 4.45
C ASP A 61 2.00 -10.71 5.09
N VAL A 62 0.67 -10.74 5.24
CA VAL A 62 -0.05 -11.88 5.81
C VAL A 62 -0.58 -12.74 4.66
N ASN A 63 -0.13 -13.99 4.63
CA ASN A 63 -0.64 -15.00 3.71
C ASN A 63 -1.76 -15.83 4.38
N ILE A 64 -2.94 -15.88 3.77
CA ILE A 64 -3.98 -16.85 4.13
C ILE A 64 -3.87 -18.01 3.13
N PRO A 65 -3.39 -19.20 3.54
CA PRO A 65 -3.41 -20.36 2.67
C PRO A 65 -4.86 -20.75 2.36
N LEU A 66 -5.19 -20.83 1.07
CA LEU A 66 -6.45 -21.40 0.61
C LEU A 66 -6.39 -22.92 0.83
N ILE A 67 -7.29 -23.42 1.68
CA ILE A 67 -7.50 -24.85 1.97
C ILE A 67 -8.54 -25.43 1.03
#